data_AF-A0A158DWR1-F1
#
_entry.id   AF-A0A158DWR1-F1
#
_cell.length_a   1.000
_cell.length_b   1.000
_cell.length_c   1.000
_cell.angle_alpha   90.00
_cell.angle_beta   90.00
_cell.angle_gamma   90.00
#
_symmetry.space_group_name_H-M   'P 1'
#
loop_
_entity.id
_entity.type
_entity.pdbx_description
1 polymer ?
#
loop_
_entity_poly.entity_id
_entity_poly.type
_entity_poly.pdbx_seq_one_letter_code
_entity_poly.pdbx_strand_id
1 'polypeptide(L)' 'MTMTDAPSIPIFDAHQHFWDTRLGTYPWLCGETVHNFRYGDYRAICKRYQPDDYRRDTQRFRRAGSV' A
#
# COMPACT_ATOMS: atom_id res chain seq x y z
N MET A 1 -12.97 -29.96 16.13
CA MET A 1 -13.25 -28.60 16.62
C MET A 1 -13.05 -27.64 15.46
N THR A 2 -14.10 -27.43 14.67
CA THR A 2 -14.08 -26.50 13.53
C THR A 2 -14.25 -25.09 14.08
N MET A 3 -13.24 -24.24 13.95
CA MET A 3 -13.43 -22.80 14.15
C MET A 3 -14.47 -22.36 13.12
N THR A 4 -15.65 -21.96 13.57
CA THR A 4 -16.67 -21.35 12.74
C THR A 4 -16.05 -20.15 12.04
N ASP A 5 -15.99 -20.19 10.72
CA ASP A 5 -15.52 -19.07 9.89
C ASP A 5 -16.41 -17.86 10.22
N ALA A 6 -15.84 -16.85 10.86
CA ALA A 6 -16.57 -15.62 11.14
C ALA A 6 -17.02 -15.04 9.78
N PRO A 7 -18.26 -14.54 9.64
CA PRO A 7 -18.71 -13.99 8.38
C PRO A 7 -17.73 -12.91 7.90
N SER A 8 -17.25 -13.03 6.66
CA SER A 8 -16.34 -12.07 6.05
C SER A 8 -17.06 -10.73 5.87
N ILE A 9 -16.90 -9.83 6.85
CA ILE A 9 -17.51 -8.50 6.85
C ILE A 9 -16.85 -7.68 5.73
N PRO A 10 -17.63 -7.06 4.81
CA PRO A 10 -17.06 -6.15 3.82
C PRO A 10 -16.47 -4.92 4.50
N ILE A 11 -15.24 -4.56 4.16
CA ILE A 11 -14.55 -3.39 4.72
C ILE A 11 -14.40 -2.26 3.69
N PHE A 12 -14.39 -1.01 4.15
CA PHE A 12 -13.96 0.13 3.35
C PHE A 12 -12.58 0.55 3.83
N ASP A 13 -11.61 0.65 2.92
CA ASP A 13 -10.29 1.20 3.25
C ASP A 13 -10.31 2.71 3.02
N ALA A 14 -10.33 3.44 4.14
CA ALA A 14 -10.42 4.89 4.11
C ALA A 14 -9.07 5.57 3.83
N HIS A 15 -7.94 4.85 3.92
CA HIS A 15 -6.63 5.49 3.92
C HIS A 15 -5.55 4.64 3.24
N GLN A 16 -5.41 4.88 1.94
CA GLN A 16 -4.26 4.45 1.12
C GLN A 16 -3.70 5.64 0.34
N HIS A 17 -2.48 5.48 -0.13
CA HIS A 17 -1.84 6.43 -1.03
C HIS A 17 -1.32 5.71 -2.26
N PHE A 18 -1.36 6.40 -3.40
CA PHE A 18 -0.75 5.96 -4.65
C PHE A 18 0.34 6.93 -5.04
N TRP A 19 1.36 6.43 -5.72
CA TRP A 19 2.42 7.25 -6.27
C TRP A 19 2.98 6.63 -7.55
N ASP A 20 3.43 7.49 -8.45
CA ASP A 20 4.11 7.09 -9.68
C ASP A 20 5.51 7.70 -9.72
N THR A 21 6.52 6.84 -9.50
CA THR A 21 7.92 7.27 -9.49
C THR A 21 8.43 7.70 -10.87
N ARG A 22 7.68 7.42 -11.95
CA ARG A 22 8.03 7.87 -13.31
C ARG A 22 7.78 9.36 -13.53
N LEU A 23 6.95 9.98 -12.69
CA LEU A 23 6.66 11.41 -12.77
C LEU A 23 7.76 12.26 -12.14
N GLY A 24 8.65 11.67 -11.32
CA GLY A 24 9.75 12.40 -10.68
C GLY A 24 9.32 13.43 -9.63
N THR A 25 8.05 13.45 -9.22
CA THR A 25 7.48 14.45 -8.31
C THR A 25 7.83 14.26 -6.84
N TYR A 26 8.38 13.09 -6.49
CA TYR A 26 8.74 12.72 -5.12
C TYR A 26 10.20 12.29 -5.08
N PRO A 27 11.15 13.24 -4.92
CA PRO A 27 12.58 12.94 -5.06
C PRO A 27 13.03 11.77 -4.16
N TRP A 28 12.54 11.77 -2.92
CA TRP A 28 12.80 10.69 -1.95
C TRP A 28 12.28 9.32 -2.40
N LEU A 29 11.17 9.22 -3.13
CA LEU A 29 10.67 7.96 -3.70
C LEU A 29 11.33 7.60 -5.04
N CYS A 30 12.01 8.56 -5.68
CA CYS A 30 12.59 8.43 -7.02
C CYS A 30 14.10 8.15 -7.00
N GLY A 31 14.61 7.64 -5.87
CA GLY A 31 16.00 7.19 -5.74
C GLY A 31 16.92 8.17 -5.05
N GLU A 32 16.46 9.39 -4.72
CA GLU A 32 17.21 10.23 -3.78
C GLU A 32 17.12 9.64 -2.38
N THR A 33 18.28 9.46 -1.75
CA THR A 33 18.37 8.87 -0.42
C THR A 33 18.12 9.93 0.64
N VAL A 34 17.15 9.70 1.52
CA VAL A 34 16.96 10.48 2.72
C VAL A 34 17.86 9.93 3.82
N HIS A 35 18.95 10.64 4.10
CA HIS A 35 19.85 10.29 5.19
C HIS A 35 19.09 10.30 6.53
N ASN A 36 19.31 9.27 7.35
CA ASN A 36 18.67 9.12 8.66
C ASN A 36 17.14 9.21 8.60
N PHE A 37 16.52 8.60 7.59
CA PHE A 37 15.06 8.56 7.48
C PHE A 37 14.45 8.02 8.78
N ARG A 38 13.47 8.74 9.33
CA ARG A 38 12.92 8.52 10.68
C ARG A 38 12.48 7.09 10.94
N TYR A 39 12.02 6.38 9.90
CA TYR A 39 11.46 5.04 9.98
C TYR A 39 12.40 3.94 9.47
N GLY A 40 13.67 4.26 9.23
CA GLY A 40 14.68 3.30 8.75
C GLY A 40 14.71 3.15 7.23
N ASP A 41 15.13 1.98 6.75
CA ASP A 41 15.26 1.70 5.32
C ASP A 41 13.89 1.64 4.62
N TYR A 42 13.64 2.61 3.76
CA TYR A 42 12.38 2.77 3.04
C TYR A 42 12.48 2.35 1.55
N ARG A 43 13.61 1.77 1.12
CA ARG A 43 13.85 1.44 -0.30
C ARG A 43 12.81 0.49 -0.89
N ALA A 44 12.16 -0.34 -0.05
CA ALA A 44 11.09 -1.26 -0.48
C ALA A 44 9.87 -0.55 -1.09
N ILE A 45 9.63 0.72 -0.72
CA ILE A 45 8.52 1.53 -1.26
C ILE A 45 8.94 2.51 -2.36
N CYS A 46 10.24 2.61 -2.67
CA CYS A 46 10.79 3.42 -3.77
C CYS A 46 10.53 2.80 -5.15
N LYS A 47 9.26 2.50 -5.42
CA LYS A 47 8.75 1.90 -6.66
C LYS A 47 7.36 2.45 -6.91
N ARG A 48 6.89 2.39 -8.15
CA ARG A 48 5.51 2.74 -8.49
C ARG A 48 4.52 1.88 -7.69
N TYR A 49 3.46 2.51 -7.16
CA TYR A 49 2.40 1.84 -6.40
C TYR A 49 1.04 2.40 -6.79
N GLN A 50 0.20 1.55 -7.39
CA GLN A 50 -1.01 1.95 -8.11
C GLN A 50 -2.21 1.08 -7.75
N PRO A 51 -3.42 1.36 -8.28
CA PRO A 51 -4.61 0.60 -7.91
C PRO A 51 -4.52 -0.92 -8.11
N ASP A 52 -3.79 -1.39 -9.13
CA ASP A 52 -3.55 -2.83 -9.34
C ASP A 52 -2.67 -3.45 -8.25
N ASP A 53 -1.63 -2.72 -7.82
CA ASP A 53 -0.76 -3.16 -6.73
C ASP A 53 -1.53 -3.27 -5.43
N TYR A 54 -2.32 -2.24 -5.12
CA TYR A 54 -3.19 -2.24 -3.95
C TYR A 54 -4.20 -3.38 -3.98
N ARG A 55 -4.86 -3.65 -5.11
CA ARG A 55 -5.81 -4.77 -5.24
C ARG A 55 -5.14 -6.12 -4.98
N ARG A 56 -3.94 -6.33 -5.52
CA ARG A 56 -3.14 -7.54 -5.30
C ARG A 56 -2.75 -7.69 -3.83
N ASP A 57 -2.19 -6.64 -3.23
CA ASP A 57 -1.60 -6.71 -1.90
C ASP A 57 -2.68 -6.84 -0.79
N THR A 58 -3.90 -6.37 -1.08
CA THR A 58 -5.04 -6.46 -0.17
C THR A 58 -5.96 -7.65 -0.44
N GLN A 59 -5.71 -8.49 -1.46
CA GLN A 59 -6.63 -9.52 -1.96
C GLN A 59 -7.27 -10.45 -0.90
N ARG A 60 -6.62 -10.64 0.24
CA ARG A 60 -7.12 -11.43 1.38
C ARG A 60 -8.30 -10.80 2.12
N PHE A 61 -8.54 -9.50 1.95
CA PHE A 61 -9.62 -8.78 2.62
C PHE A 61 -10.83 -8.64 1.69
N ARG A 62 -12.04 -8.90 2.21
CA ARG A 62 -13.26 -8.58 1.48
C ARG A 62 -13.51 -7.08 1.51
N ARG A 63 -13.00 -6.37 0.51
CA ARG A 63 -13.16 -4.91 0.37
C ARG A 63 -14.47 -4.60 -0.35
N ALA A 64 -15.25 -3.66 0.18
CA ALA A 64 -16.38 -3.03 -0.49
C ALA A 64 -15.95 -1.80 -1.31
N GLY A 65 -14.82 -1.18 -0.95
CA GLY A 65 -14.27 -0.04 -1.66
C GLY A 65 -13.07 0.58 -0.94
N SER A 66 -12.51 1.62 -1.57
CA SER A 66 -11.46 2.46 -1.01
C SER A 66 -11.63 3.89 -1.52
N VAL A 67 -11.06 4.87 -0.81
CA VAL A 67 -11.00 6.29 -1.22
C VAL A 67 -10.05 6.52 -2.40
#